data_AF-A0A162N7P1-F1
#
_entry.id   AF-A0A162N7P1-F1
#
_cell.length_a   1.000
_cell.length_b   1.000
_cell.length_c   1.000
_cell.angle_alpha   90.00
_cell.angle_beta   90.00
_cell.angle_gamma   90.00
#
_symmetry.space_group_name_H-M   'P 1'
#
loop_
_entity.id
_entity.type
_entity.pdbx_description
1 polymer ?
#
loop_
_entity_poly.entity_id
_entity_poly.type
_entity_poly.pdbx_seq_one_letter_code
_entity_poly.pdbx_strand_id
1 'polypeptide(L)'
;DGVLASSVKGVYYLIMLQLMSRLVTFVLHQVVLRFTSAETLGIASVQFELLLSTILFLSREGFRCALLRRILDTTPEGVEQKTTNVSYIPTCLGLITTILACSYFLSFDQTCPHYHLSVIIFGVAAMAELVIEPLFILALQRLYFQVRVSVEGVAVVLRCLVTFGLTILGSRGNGENTYGVLAFAIAQLVFGLTMMVGYLGFFAMEVSKGNIALRSLYPLYWFDRTLLDLSITLTKQSLLKHILTEGDKMLITALSTDDNQGIYAFVVNYGSLVVRILFQPLEETGRTLFSKVLSVSPDQKENSITTVTDVLLVIIRFHVLLGLLFVCFATNYTSTLIDLLVGKEWSTVRNAPQVLSAYCLYVPMMGINGITEAFVQSAASSSDLTRQSYAMIGFSICFMLAGYLWMSVWDFGAIGLVMANMVNVSIRIVYSLHFI
;
A
#
# COMPACT_ATOMS: atom_id res chain seq x y z
N ASP A 1 -32.96 12.10 -4.27
CA ASP A 1 -32.37 11.68 -5.57
C ASP A 1 -31.13 12.46 -6.02
N GLY A 2 -31.14 13.80 -6.05
CA GLY A 2 -30.00 14.60 -6.53
C GLY A 2 -28.68 14.46 -5.75
N VAL A 3 -28.74 14.29 -4.42
CA VAL A 3 -27.54 14.13 -3.56
C VAL A 3 -26.91 12.74 -3.70
N LEU A 4 -27.72 11.71 -3.92
CA LEU A 4 -27.24 10.35 -4.16
C LEU A 4 -26.61 10.26 -5.55
N ALA A 5 -27.25 10.84 -6.58
CA ALA A 5 -26.71 10.87 -7.93
C ALA A 5 -25.41 11.69 -8.05
N SER A 6 -25.30 12.84 -7.36
CA SER A 6 -24.06 13.62 -7.32
C SER A 6 -22.95 12.92 -6.54
N SER A 7 -23.31 12.21 -5.47
CA SER A 7 -22.37 11.38 -4.70
C SER A 7 -21.84 10.20 -5.51
N VAL A 8 -22.71 9.49 -6.24
CA VAL A 8 -22.33 8.37 -7.12
C VAL A 8 -21.45 8.86 -8.27
N LYS A 9 -21.72 10.04 -8.82
CA LYS A 9 -20.88 10.63 -9.87
C LYS A 9 -19.49 11.01 -9.35
N GLY A 10 -19.39 11.58 -8.14
CA GLY A 10 -18.11 11.87 -7.49
C GLY A 10 -17.30 10.60 -7.18
N VAL A 11 -17.98 9.56 -6.69
CA VAL A 11 -17.43 8.22 -6.46
C VAL A 11 -16.89 7.62 -7.77
N TYR A 12 -17.63 7.72 -8.88
CA TYR A 12 -17.19 7.27 -10.20
C TYR A 12 -15.91 7.97 -10.67
N TYR A 13 -15.81 9.29 -10.51
CA TYR A 13 -14.58 10.02 -10.87
C TYR A 13 -13.39 9.62 -10.01
N LEU A 14 -13.59 9.31 -8.73
CA LEU A 14 -12.53 8.79 -7.86
C LEU A 14 -12.05 7.40 -8.31
N ILE A 15 -12.98 6.51 -8.68
CA ILE A 15 -12.64 5.19 -9.26
C ILE A 15 -11.81 5.37 -10.52
N MET A 16 -12.27 6.22 -11.44
CA MET A 16 -11.58 6.45 -12.71
C MET A 16 -10.19 7.05 -12.49
N LEU A 17 -10.06 8.05 -11.60
CA LEU A 17 -8.78 8.68 -11.29
C LEU A 17 -7.79 7.66 -10.70
N GLN A 18 -8.23 6.84 -9.74
CA GLN A 18 -7.35 5.90 -9.05
C GLN A 18 -6.96 4.72 -9.97
N LEU A 19 -7.87 4.28 -10.83
CA LEU A 19 -7.57 3.26 -11.85
C LEU A 19 -6.59 3.80 -12.89
N MET A 20 -6.80 5.02 -13.40
CA MET A 20 -5.90 5.65 -14.38
C MET A 20 -4.51 5.89 -13.78
N SER A 21 -4.42 6.39 -12.54
CA SER A 21 -3.15 6.60 -11.86
C SER A 21 -2.36 5.30 -11.72
N ARG A 22 -2.99 4.21 -11.23
CA ARG A 22 -2.34 2.91 -11.06
C ARG A 22 -1.95 2.27 -12.40
N LEU A 23 -2.76 2.45 -13.45
CA LEU A 23 -2.45 1.96 -14.79
C LEU A 23 -1.26 2.70 -15.39
N VAL A 24 -1.21 4.03 -15.26
CA VAL A 24 -0.08 4.84 -15.72
C VAL A 24 1.20 4.44 -14.98
N THR A 25 1.17 4.32 -13.65
CA THR A 25 2.33 3.86 -12.87
C THR A 25 2.77 2.45 -13.30
N PHE A 26 1.83 1.54 -13.55
CA PHE A 26 2.15 0.19 -14.02
C PHE A 26 2.83 0.21 -15.41
N VAL A 27 2.29 0.95 -16.37
CA VAL A 27 2.88 1.05 -17.72
C VAL A 27 4.28 1.66 -17.65
N LEU A 28 4.46 2.72 -16.88
CA LEU A 28 5.78 3.32 -16.66
C LEU A 28 6.75 2.33 -16.03
N HIS A 29 6.31 1.56 -15.02
CA HIS A 29 7.12 0.52 -14.42
C HIS A 29 7.52 -0.54 -15.45
N GLN A 30 6.58 -1.01 -16.28
CA GLN A 30 6.86 -1.96 -17.36
C GLN A 30 7.84 -1.45 -18.41
N VAL A 31 7.76 -0.16 -18.74
CA VAL A 31 8.73 0.45 -19.65
C VAL A 31 10.11 0.50 -19.00
N VAL A 32 10.21 0.88 -17.72
CA VAL A 32 11.47 0.89 -16.97
C VAL A 32 12.09 -0.51 -16.89
N LEU A 33 11.27 -1.56 -16.77
CA LEU A 33 11.72 -2.97 -16.78
C LEU A 33 12.46 -3.36 -18.07
N ARG A 34 12.12 -2.74 -19.21
CA ARG A 34 12.79 -3.04 -20.49
C ARG A 34 14.16 -2.39 -20.65
N PHE A 35 14.43 -1.34 -19.88
CA PHE A 35 15.66 -0.55 -19.96
C PHE A 35 16.55 -0.72 -18.73
N THR A 36 16.23 -1.63 -17.81
CA THR A 36 16.95 -1.84 -16.56
C THR A 36 17.25 -3.32 -16.35
N SER A 37 18.42 -3.66 -15.78
CA SER A 37 18.74 -5.06 -15.48
C SER A 37 17.90 -5.61 -14.32
N ALA A 38 17.62 -6.92 -14.33
CA ALA A 38 16.85 -7.59 -13.29
C ALA A 38 17.46 -7.42 -11.88
N GLU A 39 18.79 -7.40 -11.78
CA GLU A 39 19.53 -7.16 -10.53
C GLU A 39 19.29 -5.75 -9.97
N THR A 40 19.40 -4.72 -10.83
CA THR A 40 19.16 -3.33 -10.46
C THR A 40 17.72 -3.12 -9.98
N LEU A 41 16.76 -3.76 -10.64
CA LEU A 41 15.35 -3.72 -10.27
C LEU A 41 15.07 -4.47 -8.97
N GLY A 42 15.71 -5.62 -8.76
CA GLY A 42 15.62 -6.34 -7.49
C GLY A 42 16.08 -5.47 -6.32
N ILE A 43 17.20 -4.78 -6.47
CA ILE A 43 17.71 -3.85 -5.44
C ILE A 43 16.75 -2.66 -5.25
N ALA A 44 16.35 -2.00 -6.34
CA ALA A 44 15.52 -0.79 -6.25
C ALA A 44 14.10 -1.07 -5.74
N SER A 45 13.42 -2.08 -6.30
CA SER A 45 12.01 -2.36 -6.02
C SER A 45 11.80 -3.25 -4.79
N VAL A 46 12.81 -4.01 -4.34
CA VAL A 46 12.67 -4.86 -3.14
C VAL A 46 13.43 -4.25 -1.97
N GLN A 47 14.73 -4.00 -2.10
CA GLN A 47 15.55 -3.58 -0.96
C GLN A 47 15.31 -2.13 -0.59
N PHE A 48 15.30 -1.21 -1.55
CA PHE A 48 15.09 0.20 -1.24
C PHE A 48 13.64 0.53 -0.89
N GLU A 49 12.65 -0.13 -1.52
CA GLU A 49 11.26 -0.02 -1.07
C GLU A 49 11.08 -0.59 0.35
N LEU A 50 11.75 -1.70 0.68
CA LEU A 50 11.74 -2.22 2.05
C LEU A 50 12.39 -1.24 3.03
N LEU A 51 13.53 -0.65 2.69
CA LEU A 51 14.19 0.39 3.49
C LEU A 51 13.24 1.56 3.76
N LEU A 52 12.66 2.13 2.69
CA LEU A 52 11.76 3.29 2.79
C LEU A 52 10.48 2.95 3.56
N SER A 53 9.87 1.80 3.26
CA SER A 53 8.69 1.31 3.97
C SER A 53 9.00 1.10 5.45
N THR A 54 10.14 0.49 5.80
CA THR A 54 10.53 0.27 7.20
C THR A 54 10.69 1.60 7.95
N ILE A 55 11.39 2.57 7.35
CA ILE A 55 11.58 3.88 7.96
C ILE A 55 10.24 4.60 8.16
N LEU A 56 9.45 4.76 7.09
CA LEU A 56 8.22 5.55 7.14
C LEU A 56 7.11 4.85 7.91
N PHE A 57 6.93 3.54 7.74
CA PHE A 57 5.88 2.79 8.42
C PHE A 57 6.11 2.77 9.93
N LEU A 58 7.32 2.45 10.37
CA LEU A 58 7.64 2.32 11.80
C LEU A 58 7.59 3.66 12.54
N SER A 59 8.01 4.75 11.87
CA SER A 59 8.05 6.08 12.48
C SER A 59 6.71 6.82 12.47
N ARG A 60 5.89 6.62 11.43
CA ARG A 60 4.81 7.55 11.08
C ARG A 60 3.41 6.98 11.11
N GLU A 61 3.23 5.72 10.72
CA GLU A 61 1.90 5.21 10.36
C GLU A 61 0.92 5.23 11.53
N GLY A 62 1.33 4.69 12.68
CA GLY A 62 0.45 4.66 13.86
C GLY A 62 0.13 6.05 14.43
N PHE A 63 1.08 6.98 14.38
CA PHE A 63 0.84 8.37 14.76
C PHE A 63 -0.14 9.04 13.79
N ARG A 64 0.06 8.88 12.47
CA ARG A 64 -0.83 9.44 11.46
C ARG A 64 -2.27 8.93 11.65
N CYS A 65 -2.47 7.63 11.89
CA CYS A 65 -3.80 7.09 12.19
C CYS A 65 -4.45 7.75 13.42
N ALA A 66 -3.68 7.97 14.50
CA ALA A 66 -4.19 8.58 15.73
C ALA A 66 -4.53 10.06 15.55
N LEU A 67 -3.65 10.81 14.88
CA LEU A 67 -3.80 12.24 14.64
C LEU A 67 -4.97 12.54 13.69
N LEU A 68 -5.24 11.65 12.74
CA LEU A 68 -6.38 11.77 11.82
C LEU A 68 -7.71 11.35 12.47
N ARG A 69 -7.71 10.38 13.39
CA ARG A 69 -8.94 9.94 14.07
C ARG A 69 -9.57 11.06 14.92
N ARG A 70 -8.75 11.94 15.50
CA ARG A 70 -9.22 13.07 16.33
C ARG A 70 -9.92 14.19 15.54
N ILE A 71 -9.84 14.19 14.21
CA ILE A 71 -10.58 15.12 13.33
C ILE A 71 -12.10 15.03 13.58
N LEU A 72 -12.59 13.89 14.08
CA LEU A 72 -14.02 13.62 14.23
C LEU A 72 -14.62 14.10 15.57
N ASP A 73 -13.80 14.47 16.58
CA ASP A 73 -14.28 14.50 17.97
C ASP A 73 -14.37 15.87 18.66
N THR A 74 -13.80 17.00 18.19
CA THR A 74 -13.90 18.28 18.97
C THR A 74 -13.49 19.59 18.27
N THR A 75 -13.88 20.74 18.88
CA THR A 75 -13.72 22.16 18.47
C THR A 75 -12.27 22.68 18.26
N PRO A 76 -12.07 23.77 17.48
CA PRO A 76 -10.91 23.90 16.57
C PRO A 76 -9.57 24.38 17.19
N GLU A 77 -9.56 25.40 18.04
CA GLU A 77 -8.34 26.22 18.20
C GLU A 77 -7.29 25.65 19.18
N GLY A 78 -7.69 24.82 20.15
CA GLY A 78 -6.77 24.17 21.09
C GLY A 78 -6.31 22.77 20.68
N VAL A 79 -7.04 22.14 19.76
CA VAL A 79 -6.79 20.77 19.28
C VAL A 79 -5.75 20.76 18.17
N GLU A 80 -5.76 21.76 17.28
CA GLU A 80 -4.77 21.93 16.21
C GLU A 80 -3.35 21.98 16.80
N GLN A 81 -3.13 22.84 17.80
CA GLN A 81 -1.81 22.96 18.44
C GLN A 81 -1.34 21.67 19.12
N LYS A 82 -2.22 20.97 19.85
CA LYS A 82 -1.89 19.70 20.51
C LYS A 82 -1.54 18.60 19.48
N THR A 83 -2.22 18.61 18.33
CA THR A 83 -1.94 17.70 17.22
C THR A 83 -0.60 18.03 16.58
N THR A 84 -0.37 19.30 16.25
CA THR A 84 0.90 19.77 15.70
C THR A 84 2.05 19.34 16.60
N ASN A 85 1.95 19.53 17.91
CA ASN A 85 2.99 19.12 18.86
C ASN A 85 3.34 17.62 18.73
N VAL A 86 2.34 16.74 18.69
CA VAL A 86 2.57 15.28 18.59
C VAL A 86 3.01 14.85 17.18
N SER A 87 2.65 15.59 16.13
CA SER A 87 3.09 15.30 14.76
C SER A 87 4.60 15.45 14.52
N TYR A 88 5.32 16.14 15.42
CA TYR A 88 6.79 16.20 15.40
C TYR A 88 7.46 14.94 15.95
N ILE A 89 6.76 14.12 16.74
CA ILE A 89 7.33 12.89 17.31
C ILE A 89 7.73 11.90 16.20
N PRO A 90 6.90 11.64 15.16
CA PRO A 90 7.31 10.89 13.98
C PRO A 90 8.59 11.37 13.31
N THR A 91 8.85 12.68 13.26
CA THR A 91 10.08 13.23 12.66
C THR A 91 11.32 12.84 13.49
N CYS A 92 11.23 12.93 14.82
CA CYS A 92 12.31 12.53 15.73
C CYS A 92 12.54 11.00 15.73
N LEU A 93 11.47 10.22 15.81
CA LEU A 93 11.55 8.75 15.70
C LEU A 93 12.09 8.34 14.32
N GLY A 94 11.64 9.04 13.28
CA GLY A 94 12.07 8.92 11.90
C GLY A 94 13.58 9.02 11.74
N LEU A 95 14.21 9.99 12.41
CA LEU A 95 15.67 10.13 12.42
C LEU A 95 16.37 8.88 12.98
N ILE A 96 15.91 8.38 14.13
CA ILE A 96 16.46 7.17 14.76
C ILE A 96 16.29 5.97 13.83
N THR A 97 15.07 5.77 13.30
CA THR A 97 14.78 4.66 12.39
C THR A 97 15.56 4.75 11.08
N THR A 98 15.80 5.96 10.55
CA THR A 98 16.62 6.17 9.35
C THR A 98 18.07 5.79 9.62
N ILE A 99 18.65 6.21 10.74
CA ILE A 99 20.02 5.86 11.09
C ILE A 99 20.18 4.34 11.24
N LEU A 100 19.27 3.70 11.98
CA LEU A 100 19.31 2.25 12.21
C LEU A 100 19.07 1.43 10.92
N ALA A 101 18.10 1.84 10.10
CA ALA A 101 17.81 1.14 8.86
C ALA A 101 18.93 1.34 7.84
N CYS A 102 19.42 2.57 7.64
CA CYS A 102 20.55 2.81 6.75
C CYS A 102 21.81 2.09 7.23
N SER A 103 22.13 2.06 8.53
CA SER A 103 23.30 1.34 9.02
C SER A 103 23.21 -0.17 8.78
N TYR A 104 22.02 -0.75 8.94
CA TYR A 104 21.75 -2.15 8.61
C TYR A 104 21.94 -2.42 7.12
N PHE A 105 21.34 -1.62 6.24
CA PHE A 105 21.45 -1.81 4.78
C PHE A 105 22.86 -1.53 4.24
N LEU A 106 23.63 -0.64 4.87
CA LEU A 106 25.03 -0.37 4.55
C LEU A 106 25.98 -1.48 5.01
N SER A 107 25.55 -2.37 5.91
CA SER A 107 26.37 -3.49 6.39
C SER A 107 26.47 -4.64 5.39
N PHE A 108 25.60 -4.67 4.36
CA PHE A 108 25.67 -5.65 3.28
C PHE A 108 26.74 -5.25 2.26
N ASP A 109 27.63 -6.18 1.95
CA ASP A 109 28.63 -6.03 0.90
C ASP A 109 28.02 -6.46 -0.45
N GLN A 110 27.44 -5.50 -1.16
CA GLN A 110 26.89 -5.72 -2.50
C GLN A 110 27.85 -5.21 -3.57
N THR A 111 28.08 -6.03 -4.59
CA THR A 111 28.96 -5.73 -5.74
C THR A 111 28.38 -4.70 -6.70
N CYS A 112 27.14 -4.23 -6.47
CA CYS A 112 26.46 -3.30 -7.35
C CYS A 112 27.04 -1.87 -7.27
N PRO A 113 27.28 -1.21 -8.42
CA PRO A 113 27.84 0.13 -8.47
C PRO A 113 26.91 1.15 -7.80
N HIS A 114 27.48 2.04 -6.98
CA HIS A 114 26.77 3.11 -6.25
C HIS A 114 25.69 2.63 -5.26
N TYR A 115 25.74 1.38 -4.78
CA TYR A 115 24.77 0.87 -3.80
C TYR A 115 24.75 1.70 -2.51
N HIS A 116 25.90 1.89 -1.85
CA HIS A 116 25.97 2.67 -0.59
C HIS A 116 25.48 4.11 -0.74
N LEU A 117 25.83 4.77 -1.85
CA LEU A 117 25.35 6.13 -2.14
C LEU A 117 23.82 6.14 -2.29
N SER A 118 23.26 5.14 -2.97
CA SER A 118 21.82 5.01 -3.17
C SER A 118 21.07 4.79 -1.86
N VAL A 119 21.61 3.97 -0.94
CA VAL A 119 21.05 3.79 0.41
C VAL A 119 21.00 5.12 1.17
N ILE A 120 22.08 5.91 1.13
CA ILE A 120 22.12 7.23 1.80
C ILE A 120 21.10 8.18 1.19
N ILE A 121 20.99 8.24 -0.14
CA ILE A 121 20.02 9.10 -0.83
C ILE A 121 18.58 8.71 -0.47
N PHE A 122 18.27 7.41 -0.40
CA PHE A 122 16.96 6.93 0.07
C PHE A 122 16.67 7.33 1.52
N GLY A 123 17.66 7.25 2.41
CA GLY A 123 17.53 7.73 3.78
C GLY A 123 17.26 9.23 3.86
N VAL A 124 17.96 10.05 3.05
CA VAL A 124 17.72 11.50 2.96
C VAL A 124 16.32 11.80 2.41
N ALA A 125 15.88 11.05 1.39
CA ALA A 125 14.54 11.19 0.83
C ALA A 125 13.45 10.88 1.87
N ALA A 126 13.62 9.79 2.64
CA ALA A 126 12.70 9.45 3.72
C ALA A 126 12.67 10.54 4.81
N MET A 127 13.82 11.13 5.15
CA MET A 127 13.88 12.26 6.09
C MET A 127 13.17 13.50 5.55
N ALA A 128 13.31 13.82 4.26
CA ALA A 128 12.59 14.94 3.64
C ALA A 128 11.06 14.76 3.76
N GLU A 129 10.56 13.53 3.59
CA GLU A 129 9.15 13.20 3.80
C GLU A 129 8.72 13.28 5.27
N LEU A 130 9.59 12.90 6.21
CA LEU A 130 9.29 12.94 7.65
C LEU A 130 9.29 14.36 8.22
N VAL A 131 10.11 15.26 7.68
CA VAL A 131 10.17 16.67 8.10
C VAL A 131 8.88 17.41 7.75
N ILE A 132 8.21 17.05 6.64
CA ILE A 132 6.96 17.68 6.24
C ILE A 132 5.72 17.05 6.85
N GLU A 133 5.87 15.99 7.63
CA GLU A 133 4.75 15.27 8.22
C GLU A 133 3.82 16.15 9.08
N PRO A 134 4.33 17.07 9.93
CA PRO A 134 3.47 18.00 10.66
C PRO A 134 2.58 18.85 9.75
N LEU A 135 3.15 19.37 8.66
CA LEU A 135 2.43 20.20 7.68
C LEU A 135 1.42 19.37 6.90
N PHE A 136 1.77 18.13 6.57
CA PHE A 136 0.88 17.19 5.91
C PHE A 136 -0.36 16.89 6.77
N ILE A 137 -0.16 16.60 8.06
CA ILE A 137 -1.25 16.32 9.01
C ILE A 137 -2.11 17.57 9.20
N LEU A 138 -1.49 18.74 9.32
CA LEU A 138 -2.20 20.01 9.43
C LEU A 138 -3.10 20.29 8.22
N ALA A 139 -2.60 20.01 7.00
CA ALA A 139 -3.38 20.16 5.78
C ALA A 139 -4.59 19.21 5.75
N LEU A 140 -4.43 17.99 6.26
CA LEU A 140 -5.53 17.03 6.37
C LEU A 140 -6.56 17.44 7.44
N GLN A 141 -6.13 17.97 8.58
CA GLN A 141 -7.05 18.49 9.60
C GLN A 141 -7.90 19.65 9.08
N ARG A 142 -7.32 20.51 8.24
CA ARG A 142 -8.02 21.61 7.57
C ARG A 142 -8.76 21.19 6.30
N LEU A 143 -8.81 19.89 5.98
CA LEU A 143 -9.50 19.33 4.82
C LEU A 143 -9.01 19.90 3.47
N TYR A 144 -7.73 20.30 3.39
CA TYR A 144 -7.09 20.76 2.15
C TYR A 144 -6.72 19.59 1.22
N PHE A 145 -7.71 18.77 0.89
CA PHE A 145 -7.52 17.59 0.04
C PHE A 145 -6.97 17.94 -1.35
N GLN A 146 -7.31 19.10 -1.89
CA GLN A 146 -6.81 19.56 -3.21
C GLN A 146 -5.30 19.77 -3.22
N VAL A 147 -4.72 20.30 -2.14
CA VAL A 147 -3.28 20.50 -2.02
C VAL A 147 -2.57 19.15 -2.02
N ARG A 148 -3.08 18.19 -1.25
CA ARG A 148 -2.55 16.82 -1.23
C ARG A 148 -2.55 16.20 -2.63
N VAL A 149 -3.71 16.17 -3.29
CA VAL A 149 -3.83 15.56 -4.63
C VAL A 149 -2.89 16.23 -5.63
N SER A 150 -2.75 17.55 -5.57
CA SER A 150 -1.89 18.30 -6.49
C SER A 150 -0.41 18.05 -6.22
N VAL A 151 0.05 18.19 -4.98
CA VAL A 151 1.47 18.04 -4.61
C VAL A 151 1.93 16.59 -4.76
N GLU A 152 1.15 15.63 -4.24
CA GLU A 152 1.45 14.20 -4.33
C GLU A 152 1.42 13.72 -5.78
N GLY A 153 0.43 14.17 -6.58
CA GLY A 153 0.34 13.86 -8.00
C GLY A 153 1.54 14.38 -8.80
N VAL A 154 1.94 15.63 -8.58
CA VAL A 154 3.13 16.21 -9.22
C VAL A 154 4.40 15.47 -8.80
N ALA A 155 4.55 15.12 -7.52
CA ALA A 155 5.69 14.37 -7.01
C ALA A 155 5.81 12.98 -7.66
N VAL A 156 4.70 12.24 -7.80
CA VAL A 156 4.69 10.92 -8.47
C VAL A 156 5.09 11.05 -9.94
N VAL A 157 4.54 12.03 -10.66
CA VAL A 157 4.87 12.25 -12.08
C VAL A 157 6.35 12.60 -12.24
N LEU A 158 6.88 13.52 -11.43
CA LEU A 158 8.30 13.88 -11.48
C LEU A 158 9.20 12.69 -11.14
N ARG A 159 8.87 11.90 -10.11
CA ARG A 159 9.59 10.66 -9.77
C ARG A 159 9.64 9.72 -10.97
N CYS A 160 8.51 9.51 -11.65
CA CYS A 160 8.41 8.64 -12.81
C CYS A 160 9.26 9.15 -13.99
N LEU A 161 9.16 10.45 -14.31
CA LEU A 161 9.91 11.06 -15.40
C LEU A 161 11.41 11.05 -15.14
N VAL A 162 11.85 11.32 -13.91
CA VAL A 162 13.26 11.30 -13.52
C VAL A 162 13.80 9.86 -13.56
N THR A 163 13.04 8.89 -13.05
CA THR A 163 13.42 7.46 -13.13
C THR A 163 13.61 7.07 -14.59
N PHE A 164 12.60 7.30 -15.43
CA PHE A 164 12.65 6.95 -16.85
C PHE A 164 13.78 7.66 -17.61
N GLY A 165 13.93 8.97 -17.40
CA GLY A 165 14.96 9.77 -18.06
C GLY A 165 16.37 9.32 -17.68
N LEU A 166 16.65 9.12 -16.39
CA LEU A 166 17.97 8.68 -15.92
C LEU A 166 18.27 7.24 -16.33
N THR A 167 17.28 6.34 -16.33
CA THR A 167 17.44 4.98 -16.84
C THR A 167 17.81 4.96 -18.32
N ILE A 168 17.16 5.78 -19.17
CA ILE A 168 17.50 5.85 -20.61
C ILE A 168 18.89 6.47 -20.83
N LEU A 169 19.22 7.53 -20.09
CA LEU A 169 20.53 8.16 -20.19
C LEU A 169 21.64 7.20 -19.76
N GLY A 170 21.42 6.40 -18.71
CA GLY A 170 22.33 5.35 -18.25
C GLY A 170 22.49 4.23 -19.29
N SER A 171 21.41 3.81 -19.94
CA SER A 171 21.43 2.74 -20.94
C SER A 171 22.19 3.09 -22.23
N ARG A 172 22.45 4.37 -22.51
CA ARG A 172 23.23 4.81 -23.69
C ARG A 172 24.74 4.65 -23.52
N GLY A 173 25.24 4.43 -22.31
CA GLY A 173 26.63 4.13 -22.03
C GLY A 173 26.86 2.61 -21.92
N ASN A 174 27.54 2.02 -22.91
CA ASN A 174 28.20 0.71 -22.84
C ASN A 174 27.41 -0.52 -22.32
N GLY A 175 26.08 -0.57 -22.47
CA GLY A 175 25.28 -1.81 -22.34
C GLY A 175 25.10 -2.37 -20.92
N GLU A 176 25.94 -1.97 -19.96
CA GLU A 176 25.75 -2.23 -18.53
C GLU A 176 25.20 -0.97 -17.85
N ASN A 177 23.99 -1.06 -17.28
CA ASN A 177 23.32 0.05 -16.61
C ASN A 177 23.96 0.37 -15.23
N THR A 178 25.20 0.85 -15.23
CA THR A 178 25.99 1.17 -14.02
C THR A 178 25.32 2.22 -13.12
N TYR A 179 24.41 3.03 -13.67
CA TYR A 179 23.69 4.09 -12.96
C TYR A 179 22.22 3.76 -12.66
N GLY A 180 21.76 2.55 -12.99
CA GLY A 180 20.34 2.21 -12.85
C GLY A 180 19.87 2.29 -11.40
N VAL A 181 20.66 1.77 -10.44
CA VAL A 181 20.33 1.81 -9.00
C VAL A 181 20.27 3.27 -8.49
N LEU A 182 21.21 4.10 -8.93
CA LEU A 182 21.28 5.51 -8.57
C LEU A 182 20.11 6.32 -9.15
N ALA A 183 19.63 5.97 -10.35
CA ALA A 183 18.48 6.63 -10.98
C ALA A 183 17.22 6.54 -10.10
N PHE A 184 16.95 5.37 -9.50
CA PHE A 184 15.83 5.19 -8.58
C PHE A 184 16.00 5.99 -7.29
N ALA A 185 17.22 6.06 -6.76
CA ALA A 185 17.51 6.84 -5.56
C ALA A 185 17.31 8.34 -5.78
N ILE A 186 17.83 8.88 -6.89
CA ILE A 186 17.63 10.28 -7.28
C ILE A 186 16.13 10.57 -7.49
N ALA A 187 15.41 9.67 -8.16
CA ALA A 187 13.98 9.83 -8.37
C ALA A 187 13.19 9.88 -7.05
N GLN A 188 13.57 9.04 -6.06
CA GLN A 188 12.96 9.09 -4.73
C GLN A 188 13.29 10.38 -3.99
N LEU A 189 14.52 10.90 -4.12
CA LEU A 189 14.88 12.20 -3.55
C LEU A 189 14.06 13.33 -4.17
N VAL A 190 13.87 13.32 -5.49
CA VAL A 190 13.02 14.30 -6.19
C VAL A 190 11.57 14.22 -5.68
N PHE A 191 11.05 13.02 -5.42
CA PHE A 191 9.75 12.84 -4.81
C PHE A 191 9.66 13.53 -3.44
N GLY A 192 10.57 13.22 -2.53
CA GLY A 192 10.61 13.78 -1.18
C GLY A 192 10.79 15.31 -1.18
N LEU A 193 11.66 15.83 -2.04
CA LEU A 193 11.87 17.27 -2.19
C LEU A 193 10.67 18.00 -2.78
N THR A 194 9.99 17.39 -3.76
CA THR A 194 8.76 17.98 -4.35
C THR A 194 7.66 18.05 -3.31
N MET A 195 7.47 16.99 -2.51
CA MET A 195 6.55 17.02 -1.36
C MET A 195 6.93 18.14 -0.39
N MET A 196 8.22 18.24 -0.05
CA MET A 196 8.71 19.25 0.88
C MET A 196 8.45 20.68 0.40
N VAL A 197 8.85 20.99 -0.83
CA VAL A 197 8.65 22.32 -1.44
C VAL A 197 7.18 22.64 -1.61
N GLY A 198 6.36 21.68 -2.03
CA GLY A 198 4.92 21.87 -2.23
C GLY A 198 4.18 22.25 -0.94
N TYR A 199 4.44 21.53 0.15
CA TYR A 199 3.81 21.81 1.45
C TYR A 199 4.34 23.10 2.08
N LEU A 200 5.67 23.30 2.09
CA LEU A 200 6.26 24.53 2.62
C LEU A 200 5.78 25.76 1.85
N GLY A 201 5.74 25.70 0.53
CA GLY A 201 5.25 26.79 -0.32
C GLY A 201 3.78 27.11 -0.06
N PHE A 202 2.92 26.09 0.03
CA PHE A 202 1.51 26.29 0.33
C PHE A 202 1.29 26.96 1.70
N PHE A 203 1.90 26.45 2.76
CA PHE A 203 1.74 27.02 4.11
C PHE A 203 2.39 28.39 4.26
N ALA A 204 3.52 28.65 3.58
CA ALA A 204 4.13 29.99 3.56
C ALA A 204 3.20 31.03 2.92
N MET A 205 2.51 30.67 1.83
CA MET A 205 1.51 31.54 1.21
C MET A 205 0.31 31.77 2.12
N GLU A 206 -0.20 30.74 2.80
CA GLU A 206 -1.34 30.87 3.70
C GLU A 206 -1.04 31.68 4.97
N VAL A 207 0.19 31.60 5.49
CA VAL A 207 0.69 32.49 6.55
C VAL A 207 0.76 33.93 6.04
N SER A 208 1.30 34.16 4.84
CA SER A 208 1.41 35.50 4.26
C SER A 208 0.05 36.15 4.00
N LYS A 209 -1.00 35.36 3.76
CA LYS A 209 -2.38 35.82 3.61
C LYS A 209 -3.08 36.07 4.95
N GLY A 210 -2.47 35.68 6.07
CA GLY A 210 -3.05 35.80 7.41
C GLY A 210 -4.09 34.72 7.75
N ASN A 211 -4.24 33.69 6.92
CA ASN A 211 -5.22 32.61 7.13
C ASN A 211 -4.76 31.60 8.20
N ILE A 212 -3.46 31.60 8.52
CA ILE A 212 -2.83 30.70 9.48
C ILE A 212 -1.88 31.50 10.38
N ALA A 213 -2.05 31.37 11.69
CA ALA A 213 -1.12 31.95 12.65
C ALA A 213 0.19 31.17 12.65
N LEU A 214 1.34 31.85 12.60
CA LEU A 214 2.67 31.22 12.66
C LEU A 214 2.82 30.26 13.85
N ARG A 215 2.12 30.56 14.96
CA ARG A 215 2.09 29.76 16.18
C ARG A 215 1.58 28.33 15.96
N SER A 216 0.62 28.11 15.06
CA SER A 216 0.06 26.77 14.80
C SER A 216 1.02 25.85 14.03
N LEU A 217 2.14 26.40 13.54
CA LEU A 217 3.17 25.67 12.81
C LEU A 217 4.35 25.23 13.68
N TYR A 218 4.47 25.69 14.93
CA TYR A 218 5.58 25.33 15.81
C TYR A 218 5.10 24.53 17.02
N PRO A 219 5.88 23.55 17.51
CA PRO A 219 5.51 22.81 18.69
C PRO A 219 5.58 23.70 19.94
N LEU A 220 4.48 23.83 20.67
CA LEU A 220 4.46 24.36 22.04
C LEU A 220 4.61 23.18 23.01
N TYR A 221 5.39 23.33 24.07
CA TYR A 221 5.89 22.24 24.97
C TYR A 221 4.86 21.28 25.62
N TRP A 222 3.56 21.40 25.34
CA TRP A 222 2.51 20.59 25.95
C TRP A 222 2.09 19.45 25.02
N PHE A 223 2.56 18.24 25.30
CA PHE A 223 2.03 17.01 24.69
C PHE A 223 0.75 16.58 25.41
N ASP A 224 -0.30 16.31 24.63
CA ASP A 224 -1.54 15.76 25.16
C ASP A 224 -1.35 14.26 25.43
N ARG A 225 -1.33 13.87 26.71
CA ARG A 225 -1.11 12.48 27.14
C ARG A 225 -2.12 11.52 26.52
N THR A 226 -3.39 11.90 26.43
CA THR A 226 -4.44 11.05 25.86
C THR A 226 -4.19 10.75 24.39
N LEU A 227 -3.74 11.75 23.63
CA LEU A 227 -3.45 11.58 22.21
C LEU A 227 -2.12 10.85 21.99
N LEU A 228 -1.15 11.02 22.89
CA LEU A 228 0.10 10.27 22.86
C LEU A 228 -0.14 8.78 23.17
N ASP A 229 -0.95 8.46 24.17
CA ASP A 229 -1.33 7.08 24.51
C ASP A 229 -2.12 6.42 23.37
N LEU A 230 -3.05 7.16 22.75
CA LEU A 230 -3.76 6.70 21.55
C LEU A 230 -2.79 6.44 20.38
N SER A 231 -1.83 7.34 20.16
CA SER A 231 -0.81 7.19 19.11
C SER A 231 0.06 5.96 19.34
N ILE A 232 0.52 5.74 20.58
CA ILE A 232 1.30 4.54 20.94
C ILE A 232 0.47 3.27 20.72
N THR A 233 -0.80 3.28 21.13
CA THR A 233 -1.70 2.13 20.99
C THR A 233 -1.92 1.78 19.52
N LEU A 234 -2.21 2.77 18.68
CA LEU A 234 -2.39 2.56 17.25
C LEU A 234 -1.09 2.17 16.55
N THR A 235 0.06 2.70 16.96
CA THR A 235 1.37 2.22 16.48
C THR A 235 1.61 0.75 16.81
N LYS A 236 1.30 0.30 18.03
CA LYS A 236 1.39 -1.12 18.39
C LYS A 236 0.45 -1.98 17.55
N GLN A 237 -0.78 -1.51 17.32
CA GLN A 237 -1.75 -2.21 16.48
C GLN A 237 -1.29 -2.30 15.02
N SER A 238 -0.76 -1.21 14.46
CA SER A 238 -0.23 -1.19 13.08
C SER A 238 0.99 -2.11 12.95
N LEU A 239 1.90 -2.13 13.93
CA LEU A 239 3.05 -3.04 13.92
C LEU A 239 2.61 -4.51 13.98
N LEU A 240 1.66 -4.85 14.86
CA LEU A 240 1.08 -6.19 14.91
C LEU A 240 0.43 -6.56 13.58
N LYS A 241 -0.36 -5.65 12.99
CA LYS A 241 -1.00 -5.86 11.69
C LYS A 241 0.03 -6.06 10.58
N HIS A 242 1.13 -5.31 10.59
CA HIS A 242 2.22 -5.47 9.63
C HIS A 242 2.87 -6.85 9.72
N ILE A 243 3.20 -7.30 10.93
CA ILE A 243 3.73 -8.65 11.15
C ILE A 243 2.74 -9.71 10.66
N LEU A 244 1.45 -9.55 10.94
CA LEU A 244 0.40 -10.47 10.49
C LEU A 244 0.22 -10.45 8.96
N THR A 245 0.50 -9.32 8.30
CA THR A 245 0.34 -9.15 6.86
C THR A 245 1.55 -9.66 6.08
N GLU A 246 2.75 -9.53 6.64
CA GLU A 246 4.01 -10.01 6.07
C GLU A 246 4.30 -11.48 6.44
N GLY A 247 3.35 -12.15 7.09
CA GLY A 247 3.50 -13.53 7.56
C GLY A 247 3.76 -14.54 6.43
N ASP A 248 3.27 -14.30 5.22
CA ASP A 248 3.54 -15.15 4.06
C ASP A 248 5.02 -15.08 3.62
N LYS A 249 5.60 -13.87 3.63
CA LYS A 249 7.04 -13.68 3.38
C LYS A 249 7.90 -14.28 4.50
N MET A 250 7.48 -14.17 5.76
CA MET A 250 8.19 -14.82 6.86
C MET A 250 8.17 -16.35 6.72
N LEU A 251 7.03 -16.91 6.32
CA LEU A 251 6.85 -18.34 6.16
C LEU A 251 7.67 -18.90 4.98
N ILE A 252 7.67 -18.23 3.82
CA ILE A 252 8.48 -18.66 2.66
C ILE A 252 9.98 -18.58 2.95
N THR A 253 10.44 -17.55 3.65
CA THR A 253 11.84 -17.40 4.04
C THR A 253 12.26 -18.46 5.05
N ALA A 254 11.38 -18.86 5.96
CA ALA A 254 11.68 -19.85 7.00
C ALA A 254 11.63 -21.31 6.52
N LEU A 255 10.72 -21.63 5.58
CA LEU A 255 10.39 -23.02 5.23
C LEU A 255 10.70 -23.40 3.77
N SER A 256 11.28 -22.51 2.97
CA SER A 256 11.56 -22.79 1.55
C SER A 256 12.92 -22.34 1.08
N THR A 257 13.38 -22.98 0.00
CA THR A 257 14.64 -22.67 -0.68
C THR A 257 14.59 -21.31 -1.37
N ASP A 258 15.77 -20.70 -1.57
CA ASP A 258 15.94 -19.40 -2.24
C ASP A 258 15.31 -19.39 -3.65
N ASP A 259 15.33 -20.53 -4.35
CA ASP A 259 14.69 -20.68 -5.66
C ASP A 259 13.15 -20.54 -5.57
N ASN A 260 12.53 -21.23 -4.61
CA ASN A 260 11.08 -21.15 -4.38
C ASN A 260 10.66 -19.76 -3.89
N GLN A 261 11.48 -19.11 -3.07
CA GLN A 261 11.26 -17.72 -2.64
C GLN A 261 11.25 -16.76 -3.84
N GLY A 262 12.23 -16.89 -4.75
CA GLY A 262 12.31 -16.10 -5.98
C GLY A 262 11.10 -16.31 -6.90
N ILE A 263 10.68 -17.57 -7.09
CA ILE A 263 9.50 -17.90 -7.90
C ILE A 263 8.22 -17.34 -7.27
N TYR A 264 8.03 -17.49 -5.97
CA TYR A 264 6.85 -16.95 -5.28
C TYR A 264 6.82 -15.41 -5.35
N ALA A 265 7.94 -14.74 -5.05
CA ALA A 265 8.04 -13.28 -5.12
C ALA A 265 7.74 -12.76 -6.53
N PHE A 266 8.24 -13.45 -7.56
CA PHE A 266 7.91 -13.15 -8.96
C PHE A 266 6.40 -13.28 -9.22
N VAL A 267 5.81 -14.43 -8.88
CA VAL A 267 4.39 -14.70 -9.14
C VAL A 267 3.48 -13.74 -8.37
N VAL A 268 3.77 -13.45 -7.10
CA VAL A 268 2.98 -12.49 -6.33
C VAL A 268 3.03 -11.10 -6.95
N ASN A 269 4.19 -10.66 -7.43
CA ASN A 269 4.32 -9.35 -8.06
C ASN A 269 3.48 -9.25 -9.35
N TYR A 270 3.50 -10.26 -10.21
CA TYR A 270 2.73 -10.21 -11.46
C TYR A 270 1.26 -10.62 -11.28
N GLY A 271 1.00 -11.69 -10.55
CA GLY A 271 -0.33 -12.21 -10.29
C GLY A 271 -1.22 -11.23 -9.53
N SER A 272 -0.65 -10.48 -8.56
CA SER A 272 -1.43 -9.49 -7.79
C SER A 272 -1.74 -8.21 -8.58
N LEU A 273 -1.25 -8.03 -9.81
CA LEU A 273 -1.46 -6.79 -10.57
C LEU A 273 -2.92 -6.47 -10.79
N VAL A 274 -3.72 -7.47 -11.16
CA VAL A 274 -5.17 -7.28 -11.33
C VAL A 274 -5.83 -6.86 -10.01
N VAL A 275 -5.40 -7.47 -8.90
CA VAL A 275 -5.90 -7.13 -7.56
C VAL A 275 -5.53 -5.68 -7.23
N ARG A 276 -4.29 -5.27 -7.48
CA ARG A 276 -3.79 -3.93 -7.18
C ARG A 276 -4.38 -2.84 -8.06
N ILE A 277 -4.57 -3.10 -9.34
CA ILE A 277 -5.03 -2.09 -10.32
C ILE A 277 -6.56 -1.98 -10.30
N LEU A 278 -7.27 -3.08 -10.08
CA LEU A 278 -8.72 -3.15 -10.24
C LEU A 278 -9.46 -3.41 -8.94
N PHE A 279 -9.10 -4.46 -8.19
CA PHE A 279 -9.86 -4.85 -6.99
C PHE A 279 -9.68 -3.87 -5.83
N GLN A 280 -8.44 -3.44 -5.54
CA GLN A 280 -8.16 -2.50 -4.45
C GLN A 280 -8.93 -1.17 -4.61
N PRO A 281 -8.94 -0.50 -5.77
CA PRO A 281 -9.75 0.71 -5.94
C PRO A 281 -11.26 0.47 -5.80
N LEU A 282 -11.76 -0.66 -6.31
CA LEU A 282 -13.17 -1.04 -6.15
C LEU A 282 -13.52 -1.30 -4.68
N GLU A 283 -12.63 -1.94 -3.93
CA GLU A 283 -12.76 -2.18 -2.49
C GLU A 283 -12.76 -0.86 -1.70
N GLU A 284 -11.75 -0.02 -1.91
CA GLU A 284 -11.62 1.28 -1.22
C GLU A 284 -12.82 2.19 -1.48
N THR A 285 -13.28 2.21 -2.72
CA THR A 285 -14.41 3.02 -3.12
C THR A 285 -15.73 2.43 -2.65
N GLY A 286 -15.88 1.11 -2.75
CA GLY A 286 -17.04 0.37 -2.23
C GLY A 286 -17.25 0.66 -0.76
N ARG A 287 -16.18 0.63 0.05
CA ARG A 287 -16.23 0.96 1.48
C ARG A 287 -16.85 2.34 1.73
N THR A 288 -16.41 3.35 0.98
CA THR A 288 -16.88 4.72 1.11
C THR A 288 -18.33 4.88 0.66
N LEU A 289 -18.74 4.16 -0.39
CA LEU A 289 -20.12 4.13 -0.86
C LEU A 289 -21.03 3.45 0.17
N PHE A 290 -20.66 2.27 0.67
CA PHE A 290 -21.45 1.52 1.64
C PHE A 290 -21.67 2.32 2.93
N SER A 291 -20.62 2.93 3.49
CA SER A 291 -20.76 3.74 4.70
C SER A 291 -21.69 4.94 4.51
N LYS A 292 -21.65 5.58 3.32
CA LYS A 292 -22.51 6.72 3.00
C LYS A 292 -23.96 6.35 2.77
N VAL A 293 -24.25 5.23 2.10
CA VAL A 293 -25.64 4.79 1.86
C VAL A 293 -26.27 4.21 3.13
N LEU A 294 -25.49 3.55 3.99
CA LEU A 294 -25.96 2.99 5.26
C LEU A 294 -26.17 4.04 6.37
N SER A 295 -25.65 5.26 6.22
CA SER A 295 -25.80 6.35 7.19
C SER A 295 -27.01 7.26 6.96
N VAL A 296 -27.89 6.92 5.99
CA VAL A 296 -29.09 7.69 5.67
C VAL A 296 -30.19 7.50 6.75
N SER A 297 -31.02 8.53 6.94
CA SER A 297 -32.13 8.60 7.90
C SER A 297 -33.06 7.36 7.88
N PRO A 298 -33.65 6.99 9.04
CA PRO A 298 -34.43 5.76 9.22
C PRO A 298 -35.60 5.58 8.24
N ASP A 299 -36.18 6.67 7.73
CA ASP A 299 -37.31 6.65 6.79
C ASP A 299 -36.96 6.06 5.41
N GLN A 300 -35.68 5.94 5.06
CA GLN A 300 -35.21 5.38 3.76
C GLN A 300 -34.41 4.08 3.91
N LYS A 301 -34.39 3.50 5.12
CA LYS A 301 -33.48 2.40 5.46
C LYS A 301 -33.66 1.16 4.57
N GLU A 302 -34.88 0.82 4.20
CA GLU A 302 -35.18 -0.34 3.35
C GLU A 302 -34.64 -0.16 1.92
N ASN A 303 -34.86 1.01 1.31
CA ASN A 303 -34.32 1.35 -0.02
C ASN A 303 -32.79 1.48 -0.03
N SER A 304 -32.20 1.94 1.07
CA SER A 304 -30.74 1.97 1.23
C SER A 304 -30.14 0.57 1.30
N ILE A 305 -30.79 -0.35 2.03
CA ILE A 305 -30.33 -1.74 2.14
C ILE A 305 -30.41 -2.42 0.76
N THR A 306 -31.54 -2.32 0.04
CA THR A 306 -31.66 -2.92 -1.29
C THR A 306 -30.62 -2.37 -2.27
N THR A 307 -30.40 -1.05 -2.28
CA THR A 307 -29.38 -0.42 -3.11
C THR A 307 -27.97 -0.94 -2.80
N VAL A 308 -27.63 -1.08 -1.51
CA VAL A 308 -26.32 -1.58 -1.10
C VAL A 308 -26.15 -3.05 -1.43
N THR A 309 -27.17 -3.87 -1.23
CA THR A 309 -27.18 -5.29 -1.61
C THR A 309 -26.99 -5.45 -3.12
N ASP A 310 -27.70 -4.66 -3.93
CA ASP A 310 -27.57 -4.69 -5.39
C ASP A 310 -26.16 -4.31 -5.84
N VAL A 311 -25.60 -3.23 -5.28
CA VAL A 311 -24.22 -2.80 -5.59
C VAL A 311 -23.21 -3.86 -5.17
N LEU A 312 -23.31 -4.40 -3.96
CA LEU A 312 -22.43 -5.45 -3.47
C LEU A 312 -22.48 -6.69 -4.39
N LEU A 313 -23.68 -7.11 -4.77
CA LEU A 313 -23.90 -8.28 -5.60
C LEU A 313 -23.40 -8.06 -7.04
N VAL A 314 -23.59 -6.86 -7.61
CA VAL A 314 -23.01 -6.48 -8.91
C VAL A 314 -21.48 -6.54 -8.86
N ILE A 315 -20.86 -6.02 -7.79
CA ILE A 315 -19.40 -6.07 -7.64
C ILE A 315 -18.92 -7.51 -7.46
N ILE A 316 -19.59 -8.34 -6.66
CA ILE A 316 -19.23 -9.76 -6.51
C ILE A 316 -19.37 -10.49 -7.85
N ARG A 317 -20.48 -10.29 -8.58
CA ARG A 317 -20.66 -10.86 -9.92
C ARG A 317 -19.55 -10.46 -10.87
N PHE A 318 -19.15 -9.19 -10.86
CA PHE A 318 -18.02 -8.71 -11.65
C PHE A 318 -16.72 -9.43 -11.29
N HIS A 319 -16.39 -9.55 -10.00
CA HIS A 319 -15.19 -10.25 -9.55
C HIS A 319 -15.21 -11.74 -9.92
N VAL A 320 -16.36 -12.42 -9.80
CA VAL A 320 -16.50 -13.83 -10.20
C VAL A 320 -16.35 -13.99 -11.71
N LEU A 321 -17.02 -13.16 -12.52
CA LEU A 321 -16.91 -13.23 -13.98
C LEU A 321 -15.49 -12.97 -14.46
N LEU A 322 -14.82 -11.95 -13.90
CA LEU A 322 -13.42 -11.69 -14.21
C LEU A 322 -12.53 -12.83 -13.72
N GLY A 323 -12.76 -13.34 -12.51
CA GLY A 323 -12.03 -14.46 -11.95
C GLY A 323 -12.16 -15.73 -12.80
N LEU A 324 -13.34 -16.01 -13.34
CA LEU A 324 -13.56 -17.12 -14.28
C LEU A 324 -12.73 -16.95 -15.56
N LEU A 325 -12.54 -15.73 -16.06
CA LEU A 325 -11.62 -15.50 -17.18
C LEU A 325 -10.18 -15.90 -16.82
N PHE A 326 -9.72 -15.57 -15.61
CA PHE A 326 -8.39 -16.01 -15.15
C PHE A 326 -8.31 -17.53 -14.98
N VAL A 327 -9.33 -18.15 -14.38
CA VAL A 327 -9.36 -19.59 -14.13
C VAL A 327 -9.43 -20.39 -15.43
N CYS A 328 -10.23 -19.98 -16.41
CA CYS A 328 -10.42 -20.72 -17.66
C CYS A 328 -9.35 -20.41 -18.71
N PHE A 329 -8.91 -19.15 -18.83
CA PHE A 329 -7.96 -18.75 -19.85
C PHE A 329 -6.55 -18.61 -19.28
N ALA A 330 -6.34 -17.78 -18.26
CA ALA A 330 -4.99 -17.43 -17.82
C ALA A 330 -4.20 -18.65 -17.31
N THR A 331 -4.83 -19.59 -16.61
CA THR A 331 -4.21 -20.86 -16.15
C THR A 331 -3.57 -21.68 -17.27
N ASN A 332 -4.14 -21.64 -18.47
CA ASN A 332 -3.67 -22.39 -19.65
C ASN A 332 -2.61 -21.63 -20.46
N TYR A 333 -2.49 -20.31 -20.27
CA TYR A 333 -1.55 -19.44 -21.01
C TYR A 333 -0.47 -18.82 -20.11
N THR A 334 -0.26 -19.33 -18.89
CA THR A 334 0.72 -18.74 -17.95
C THR A 334 2.15 -18.75 -18.48
N SER A 335 2.55 -19.81 -19.20
CA SER A 335 3.86 -19.90 -19.85
C SER A 335 4.04 -18.80 -20.90
N THR A 336 3.05 -18.62 -21.79
CA THR A 336 3.07 -17.55 -22.80
C THR A 336 3.05 -16.16 -22.16
N LEU A 337 2.31 -15.99 -21.06
CA LEU A 337 2.24 -14.73 -20.33
C LEU A 337 3.59 -14.37 -19.70
N ILE A 338 4.29 -15.35 -19.12
CA ILE A 338 5.64 -15.16 -18.55
C ILE A 338 6.64 -14.83 -19.66
N ASP A 339 6.60 -15.56 -20.77
CA ASP A 339 7.46 -15.31 -21.93
C ASP A 339 7.28 -13.90 -22.50
N LEU A 340 6.04 -13.41 -22.53
CA LEU A 340 5.71 -12.07 -23.03
C LEU A 340 6.15 -10.96 -22.07
N LEU A 341 5.99 -11.19 -20.76
CA LEU A 341 6.22 -10.15 -19.75
C LEU A 341 7.70 -10.01 -19.36
N VAL A 342 8.39 -11.15 -19.15
CA VAL A 342 9.72 -11.15 -18.53
C VAL A 342 10.75 -11.93 -19.35
N GLY A 343 10.31 -12.88 -20.17
CA GLY A 343 11.17 -13.62 -21.10
C GLY A 343 11.28 -15.11 -20.78
N LYS A 344 11.84 -15.86 -21.74
CA LYS A 344 11.75 -17.32 -21.80
C LYS A 344 12.44 -18.07 -20.65
N GLU A 345 13.50 -17.51 -20.07
CA GLU A 345 14.23 -18.17 -18.96
C GLU A 345 13.33 -18.49 -17.77
N TRP A 346 12.39 -17.60 -17.43
CA TRP A 346 11.47 -17.80 -16.31
C TRP A 346 10.39 -18.84 -16.59
N SER A 347 10.01 -19.02 -17.86
CA SER A 347 9.03 -20.02 -18.25
C SER A 347 9.63 -21.40 -18.47
N THR A 348 10.87 -21.51 -18.95
CA THR A 348 11.44 -22.80 -19.37
C THR A 348 12.34 -23.44 -18.32
N VAL A 349 12.98 -22.64 -17.45
CA VAL A 349 13.96 -23.16 -16.48
C VAL A 349 13.36 -23.32 -15.09
N ARG A 350 12.33 -22.55 -14.73
CA ARG A 350 11.73 -22.55 -13.38
C ARG A 350 10.25 -22.95 -13.40
N ASN A 351 9.76 -23.48 -12.28
CA ASN A 351 8.35 -23.85 -12.08
C ASN A 351 7.37 -22.65 -11.97
N ALA A 352 7.78 -21.46 -12.43
CA ALA A 352 6.98 -20.23 -12.34
C ALA A 352 5.61 -20.30 -13.06
N PRO A 353 5.45 -20.96 -14.23
CA PRO A 353 4.14 -21.07 -14.89
C PRO A 353 3.10 -21.83 -14.06
N GLN A 354 3.53 -22.84 -13.30
CA GLN A 354 2.64 -23.64 -12.45
C GLN A 354 2.20 -22.85 -11.21
N VAL A 355 3.14 -22.15 -10.56
CA VAL A 355 2.84 -21.28 -9.42
C VAL A 355 1.93 -20.12 -9.84
N LEU A 356 2.15 -19.54 -11.02
CA LEU A 356 1.27 -18.51 -11.58
C LEU A 356 -0.12 -19.05 -11.90
N SER A 357 -0.23 -20.29 -12.37
CA SER A 357 -1.52 -20.93 -12.64
C SER A 357 -2.31 -21.14 -11.34
N ALA A 358 -1.65 -21.63 -10.29
CA ALA A 358 -2.25 -21.70 -8.95
C ALA A 358 -2.67 -20.31 -8.45
N TYR A 359 -1.87 -19.28 -8.72
CA TYR A 359 -2.22 -17.91 -8.35
C TYR A 359 -3.45 -17.39 -9.12
N CYS A 360 -3.64 -17.76 -10.40
CA CYS A 360 -4.85 -17.42 -11.15
C CYS A 360 -6.13 -18.02 -10.52
N LEU A 361 -6.04 -19.19 -9.88
CA LEU A 361 -7.14 -19.76 -9.08
C LEU A 361 -7.42 -18.96 -7.80
N TYR A 362 -6.39 -18.32 -7.24
CA TYR A 362 -6.47 -17.51 -6.03
C TYR A 362 -7.10 -16.12 -6.29
N VAL A 363 -6.93 -15.54 -7.49
CA VAL A 363 -7.48 -14.22 -7.88
C VAL A 363 -8.98 -14.04 -7.57
N PRO A 364 -9.91 -14.91 -8.00
CA PRO A 364 -11.34 -14.75 -7.69
C PRO A 364 -11.61 -14.68 -6.18
N MET A 365 -10.91 -15.49 -5.38
CA MET A 365 -11.08 -15.50 -3.92
C MET A 365 -10.64 -14.16 -3.31
N MET A 366 -9.51 -13.59 -3.76
CA MET A 366 -9.08 -12.27 -3.31
C MET A 366 -10.10 -11.19 -3.62
N GLY A 367 -10.71 -11.24 -4.80
CA GLY A 367 -11.75 -10.30 -5.23
C GLY A 367 -13.00 -10.34 -4.34
N ILE A 368 -13.51 -11.54 -4.06
CA ILE A 368 -14.66 -11.75 -3.17
C ILE A 368 -14.31 -11.28 -1.76
N ASN A 369 -13.16 -11.72 -1.22
CA ASN A 369 -12.74 -11.35 0.13
C ASN A 369 -12.64 -9.85 0.32
N GLY A 370 -11.96 -9.15 -0.61
CA GLY A 370 -11.77 -7.71 -0.53
C GLY A 370 -13.10 -6.96 -0.41
N ILE A 371 -14.05 -7.23 -1.30
CA ILE A 371 -15.33 -6.50 -1.27
C ILE A 371 -16.22 -6.88 -0.09
N THR A 372 -16.26 -8.16 0.32
CA THR A 372 -17.05 -8.57 1.50
C THR A 372 -16.47 -7.99 2.78
N GLU A 373 -15.14 -7.94 2.89
CA GLU A 373 -14.48 -7.37 4.05
C GLU A 373 -14.62 -5.85 4.11
N ALA A 374 -14.58 -5.17 2.95
CA ALA A 374 -14.90 -3.74 2.87
C ALA A 374 -16.34 -3.44 3.27
N PHE A 375 -17.30 -4.29 2.91
CA PHE A 375 -18.68 -4.13 3.38
C PHE A 375 -18.76 -4.27 4.90
N VAL A 376 -18.16 -5.33 5.48
CA VAL A 376 -18.11 -5.52 6.93
C VAL A 376 -17.49 -4.30 7.59
N GLN A 377 -16.36 -3.79 7.09
CA GLN A 377 -15.71 -2.61 7.64
C GLN A 377 -16.56 -1.33 7.60
N SER A 378 -17.46 -1.23 6.62
CA SER A 378 -18.38 -0.09 6.48
C SER A 378 -19.64 -0.19 7.32
N ALA A 379 -20.14 -1.41 7.54
CA ALA A 379 -21.42 -1.66 8.21
C ALA A 379 -21.28 -2.04 9.69
N ALA A 380 -20.13 -2.62 10.08
CA ALA A 380 -19.90 -3.16 11.41
C ALA A 380 -19.73 -2.09 12.49
N SER A 381 -20.18 -2.41 13.70
CA SER A 381 -19.96 -1.59 14.89
C SER A 381 -18.49 -1.67 15.36
N SER A 382 -18.05 -0.72 16.18
CA SER A 382 -16.71 -0.74 16.79
C SER A 382 -16.40 -2.04 17.55
N SER A 383 -17.41 -2.66 18.18
CA SER A 383 -17.27 -3.96 18.84
C SER A 383 -17.09 -5.11 17.86
N ASP A 384 -17.82 -5.10 16.74
CA ASP A 384 -17.69 -6.11 15.69
C ASP A 384 -16.32 -6.04 14.98
N LEU A 385 -15.82 -4.84 14.73
CA LEU A 385 -14.48 -4.61 14.18
C LEU A 385 -13.37 -5.09 15.12
N THR A 386 -13.58 -4.92 16.43
CA THR A 386 -12.64 -5.44 17.45
C THR A 386 -12.66 -6.96 17.46
N ARG A 387 -13.85 -7.58 17.42
CA ARG A 387 -14.00 -9.04 17.31
C ARG A 387 -13.34 -9.58 16.04
N GLN A 388 -13.53 -8.91 14.90
CA GLN A 388 -12.89 -9.25 13.64
C GLN A 388 -11.36 -9.18 13.75
N SER A 389 -10.82 -8.12 14.38
CA SER A 389 -9.37 -7.98 14.58
C SER A 389 -8.77 -9.11 15.41
N TYR A 390 -9.47 -9.58 16.45
CA TYR A 390 -9.06 -10.76 17.21
C TYR A 390 -9.19 -12.05 16.40
N ALA A 391 -10.26 -12.19 15.61
CA ALA A 391 -10.44 -13.34 14.72
C ALA A 391 -9.32 -13.44 13.67
N MET A 392 -8.81 -12.30 13.16
CA MET A 392 -7.67 -12.26 12.24
C MET A 392 -6.41 -12.92 12.82
N ILE A 393 -6.17 -12.83 14.14
CA ILE A 393 -5.05 -13.52 14.79
C ILE A 393 -5.22 -15.04 14.66
N GLY A 394 -6.44 -15.54 14.91
CA GLY A 394 -6.78 -16.95 14.71
C GLY A 394 -6.59 -17.39 13.25
N PHE A 395 -7.02 -16.56 12.28
CA PHE A 395 -6.84 -16.85 10.86
C PHE A 395 -5.35 -16.93 10.48
N SER A 396 -4.51 -16.05 11.04
CA SER A 396 -3.06 -16.12 10.84
C SER A 396 -2.45 -17.40 11.43
N ILE A 397 -2.93 -17.90 12.57
CA ILE A 397 -2.48 -19.19 13.11
C ILE A 397 -2.86 -20.34 12.16
N CYS A 398 -4.12 -20.35 11.69
CA CYS A 398 -4.58 -21.34 10.71
C CYS A 398 -3.76 -21.27 9.41
N PHE A 399 -3.43 -20.07 8.94
CA PHE A 399 -2.56 -19.85 7.79
C PHE A 399 -1.16 -20.42 8.01
N MET A 400 -0.52 -20.13 9.15
CA MET A 400 0.81 -20.65 9.47
C MET A 400 0.82 -22.18 9.54
N LEU A 401 -0.20 -22.78 10.15
CA LEU A 401 -0.36 -24.24 10.20
C LEU A 401 -0.58 -24.84 8.82
N ALA A 402 -1.48 -24.26 8.01
CA ALA A 402 -1.70 -24.69 6.64
C ALA A 402 -0.42 -24.58 5.82
N GLY A 403 0.29 -23.46 5.93
CA GLY A 403 1.58 -23.23 5.28
C GLY A 403 2.62 -24.28 5.66
N TYR A 404 2.79 -24.55 6.94
CA TYR A 404 3.69 -25.62 7.41
C TYR A 404 3.30 -26.99 6.84
N LEU A 405 2.02 -27.35 6.82
CA LEU A 405 1.56 -28.62 6.25
C LEU A 405 1.83 -28.69 4.73
N TRP A 406 1.39 -27.70 3.97
CA TRP A 406 1.54 -27.69 2.52
C TRP A 406 3.01 -27.62 2.07
N MET A 407 3.85 -26.90 2.80
CA MET A 407 5.24 -26.67 2.43
C MET A 407 6.21 -27.71 3.00
N SER A 408 6.06 -28.10 4.28
CA SER A 408 7.00 -29.02 4.93
C SER A 408 6.56 -30.48 4.89
N VAL A 409 5.26 -30.78 4.92
CA VAL A 409 4.76 -32.17 4.91
C VAL A 409 4.53 -32.68 3.49
N TRP A 410 4.02 -31.82 2.60
CA TRP A 410 3.71 -32.20 1.22
C TRP A 410 4.70 -31.67 0.17
N ASP A 411 5.71 -30.90 0.59
CA ASP A 411 6.80 -30.40 -0.25
C ASP A 411 6.33 -29.66 -1.52
N PHE A 412 5.19 -28.97 -1.44
CA PHE A 412 4.65 -28.19 -2.57
C PHE A 412 5.32 -26.83 -2.75
N GLY A 413 6.32 -26.49 -1.94
CA GLY A 413 7.11 -25.25 -2.04
C GLY A 413 6.25 -23.99 -2.23
N ALA A 414 6.54 -23.23 -3.28
CA ALA A 414 5.82 -21.99 -3.60
C ALA A 414 4.32 -22.20 -3.91
N ILE A 415 3.93 -23.34 -4.48
CA ILE A 415 2.50 -23.67 -4.71
C ILE A 415 1.80 -23.89 -3.37
N GLY A 416 2.48 -24.57 -2.44
CA GLY A 416 1.96 -24.82 -1.10
C GLY A 416 1.61 -23.53 -0.35
N LEU A 417 2.41 -22.48 -0.52
CA LEU A 417 2.13 -21.17 0.06
C LEU A 417 0.91 -20.48 -0.57
N VAL A 418 0.74 -20.58 -1.89
CA VAL A 418 -0.46 -20.08 -2.58
C VAL A 418 -1.71 -20.80 -2.05
N MET A 419 -1.64 -22.13 -1.87
CA MET A 419 -2.74 -22.93 -1.30
C MET A 419 -3.05 -22.54 0.15
N ALA A 420 -2.02 -22.32 0.99
CA ALA A 420 -2.21 -21.84 2.36
C ALA A 420 -2.91 -20.47 2.39
N ASN A 421 -2.54 -19.57 1.47
CA ASN A 421 -3.22 -18.28 1.31
C ASN A 421 -4.68 -18.44 0.87
N MET A 422 -4.97 -19.38 -0.04
CA MET A 422 -6.36 -19.68 -0.42
C MET A 422 -7.18 -20.17 0.77
N VAL A 423 -6.63 -21.01 1.66
CA VAL A 423 -7.29 -21.43 2.90
C VAL A 423 -7.57 -20.22 3.80
N ASN A 424 -6.56 -19.38 4.03
CA ASN A 424 -6.69 -18.18 4.87
C ASN A 424 -7.80 -17.24 4.36
N VAL A 425 -7.77 -16.92 3.06
CA VAL A 425 -8.78 -16.06 2.43
C VAL A 425 -10.16 -16.71 2.43
N SER A 426 -10.25 -18.03 2.27
CA SER A 426 -11.55 -18.74 2.35
C SER A 426 -12.18 -18.60 3.74
N ILE A 427 -11.39 -18.77 4.82
CA ILE A 427 -11.88 -18.59 6.19
C ILE A 427 -12.38 -17.16 6.41
N ARG A 428 -11.64 -16.16 5.89
CA ARG A 428 -12.03 -14.75 5.96
C ARG A 428 -13.33 -14.47 5.21
N ILE A 429 -13.50 -15.01 4.00
CA ILE A 429 -14.75 -14.91 3.25
C ILE A 429 -15.91 -15.49 4.05
N VAL A 430 -15.75 -16.70 4.62
CA VAL A 430 -16.80 -17.33 5.44
C VAL A 430 -17.18 -16.46 6.63
N TYR A 431 -16.19 -15.88 7.33
CA TYR A 431 -16.44 -14.96 8.43
C TYR A 431 -17.19 -13.71 7.99
N SER A 432 -16.79 -13.09 6.87
CA SER A 432 -17.46 -11.90 6.33
C SER A 432 -18.89 -12.21 5.87
N LEU A 433 -19.11 -13.34 5.20
CA LEU A 433 -20.44 -13.79 4.76
C LEU A 433 -21.35 -14.19 5.93
N HIS A 434 -20.80 -14.56 7.08
CA HIS A 434 -21.60 -14.80 8.28
C HIS A 434 -22.10 -13.50 8.93
N PHE A 435 -21.39 -12.40 8.71
CA PHE A 435 -21.79 -11.07 9.19
C PHE A 435 -22.80 -10.40 8.26
N ILE A 436 -22.59 -10.52 6.94
CA ILE A 436 -23.48 -10.00 5.89
C ILE A 436 -24.81 -10.76 5.93
#